data_AF-A0A7J8MR83-F1
#
_entry.id   AF-A0A7J8MR83-F1
#
_cell.length_a   1.000
_cell.length_b   1.000
_cell.length_c   1.000
_cell.angle_alpha   90.00
_cell.angle_beta   90.00
_cell.angle_gamma   90.00
#
_symmetry.space_group_name_H-M   'P 1'
#
loop_
_entity.id
_entity.type
_entity.pdbx_description
1 polymer ?
#
loop_
_entity_poly.entity_id
_entity_poly.type
_entity_poly.pdbx_seq_one_letter_code
_entity_poly.pdbx_strand_id
1 'polypeptide(L)'
;MRKGVRMGSGNFHSMFNYNIINGEKSVRNGEMKMGVLSNRICREDLKPGDHIYSWRYAYIYAHHGIYIGEGKVIHFTQSQGGREIGTGTVLDRVIFSSSSSEASNCATCGDQSGRYGVISSCLDCFLADGELYLFQYAVSPALFLAKPRGGTCTIAASDPTSEVLHRASFLLHNGFGVYHLFKNNCEDFAIYCKTGLLVITRISVGRSGQATSFLAAASAIVSSPLRYLTTSFSGLAAVGYGMYCFSRLVSDIGVRRDVEKVAVEMLVSASAGCQET
;
A
#
# COMPACT_ATOMS: atom_id res chain seq x y z
N MET A 1 5.70 -23.06 62.70
CA MET A 1 6.57 -21.89 62.89
C MET A 1 7.65 -21.89 61.82
N ARG A 2 8.06 -20.70 61.34
CA ARG A 2 8.83 -20.38 60.11
C ARG A 2 7.97 -20.37 58.85
N LYS A 3 8.06 -19.43 57.91
CA LYS A 3 8.57 -18.04 57.78
C LYS A 3 8.16 -17.69 56.33
N GLY A 4 7.50 -16.56 56.08
CA GLY A 4 6.96 -16.25 54.75
C GLY A 4 7.98 -15.66 53.77
N VAL A 5 7.55 -15.41 52.52
CA VAL A 5 8.11 -14.41 51.60
C VAL A 5 6.98 -13.88 50.69
N ARG A 6 6.96 -12.55 50.52
CA ARG A 6 6.07 -11.76 49.65
C ARG A 6 6.26 -12.12 48.17
N MET A 7 5.16 -12.21 47.42
CA MET A 7 5.21 -12.10 45.96
C MET A 7 5.38 -10.63 45.56
N GLY A 8 6.52 -10.32 44.97
CA GLY A 8 6.78 -9.05 44.29
C GLY A 8 6.18 -9.06 42.88
N SER A 9 5.68 -7.90 42.47
CA SER A 9 5.25 -7.55 41.12
C SER A 9 6.42 -7.67 40.13
N GLY A 10 6.34 -8.63 39.21
CA GLY A 10 7.28 -8.79 38.10
C GLY A 10 6.68 -8.28 36.79
N ASN A 11 7.27 -7.23 36.23
CA ASN A 11 7.05 -6.73 34.88
C ASN A 11 7.33 -7.83 33.84
N PHE A 12 6.34 -8.18 33.02
CA PHE A 12 6.54 -8.94 31.79
C PHE A 12 6.93 -7.97 30.67
N HIS A 13 8.23 -7.63 30.60
CA HIS A 13 8.80 -6.92 29.47
C HIS A 13 10.12 -7.59 29.10
N SER A 14 10.09 -8.52 28.14
CA SER A 14 11.23 -8.91 27.29
C SER A 14 10.89 -10.18 26.52
N MET A 15 10.52 -10.07 25.25
CA MET A 15 10.90 -11.09 24.25
C MET A 15 10.72 -10.62 22.80
N PHE A 16 11.30 -9.48 22.40
CA PHE A 16 11.59 -9.18 21.00
C PHE A 16 12.81 -8.26 20.89
N ASN A 17 13.99 -8.78 21.25
CA ASN A 17 15.26 -8.18 20.88
C ASN A 17 15.72 -8.83 19.57
N TYR A 18 15.41 -8.19 18.43
CA TYR A 18 16.19 -8.41 17.21
C TYR A 18 17.21 -7.29 17.12
N ASN A 19 18.47 -7.64 17.40
CA ASN A 19 19.63 -6.79 17.19
C ASN A 19 19.73 -6.41 15.71
N ILE A 20 19.45 -5.16 15.37
CA ILE A 20 19.93 -4.56 14.14
C ILE A 20 21.37 -4.13 14.41
N ILE A 21 22.31 -4.94 13.92
CA ILE A 21 23.74 -4.61 13.92
C ILE A 21 23.96 -3.53 12.87
N ASN A 22 24.44 -2.38 13.34
CA ASN A 22 24.87 -1.25 12.52
C ASN A 22 26.14 -1.57 11.74
N GLY A 23 26.20 -1.04 10.51
CA GLY A 23 27.41 -0.42 9.99
C GLY A 23 28.24 -1.28 9.04
N GLU A 24 28.12 -1.01 7.74
CA GLU A 24 29.29 -0.88 6.87
C GLU A 24 28.96 0.03 5.69
N LYS A 25 29.60 1.22 5.68
CA LYS A 25 29.70 2.06 4.48
C LYS A 25 30.58 1.30 3.49
N SER A 26 29.98 0.67 2.50
CA SER A 26 30.69 0.11 1.36
C SER A 26 30.32 0.92 0.12
N VAL A 27 31.17 1.89 -0.24
CA VAL A 27 31.24 2.43 -1.59
C VAL A 27 31.63 1.27 -2.51
N ARG A 28 30.68 0.71 -3.24
CA ARG A 28 30.93 -0.24 -4.32
C ARG A 28 30.05 0.11 -5.51
N ASN A 29 30.69 0.66 -6.55
CA ASN A 29 30.17 0.62 -7.91
C ASN A 29 29.96 -0.85 -8.28
N GLY A 30 28.71 -1.28 -8.35
CA GLY A 30 28.33 -2.63 -8.73
C GLY A 30 26.83 -2.69 -8.96
N GLU A 31 26.45 -3.16 -10.15
CA GLU A 31 25.08 -3.42 -10.58
C GLU A 31 24.19 -3.91 -9.42
N MET A 32 23.16 -3.14 -9.06
CA MET A 32 22.09 -3.66 -8.21
C MET A 32 21.33 -4.72 -9.00
N LYS A 33 21.76 -5.98 -8.88
CA LYS A 33 20.99 -7.12 -9.38
C LYS A 33 19.62 -7.11 -8.70
N MET A 34 18.58 -6.93 -9.51
CA MET A 34 17.17 -7.08 -9.13
C MET A 34 16.96 -8.46 -8.49
N GLY A 35 17.02 -8.52 -7.17
CA GLY A 35 17.00 -9.74 -6.39
C GLY A 35 15.76 -9.82 -5.52
N VAL A 36 15.35 -11.06 -5.22
CA VAL A 36 14.21 -11.42 -4.33
C VAL A 36 14.22 -10.66 -2.98
N LEU A 37 15.36 -10.09 -2.58
CA LEU A 37 15.60 -9.46 -1.28
C LEU A 37 15.24 -7.97 -1.18
N SER A 38 15.21 -7.20 -2.28
CA SER A 38 14.85 -5.78 -2.23
C SER A 38 14.31 -5.27 -3.55
N ASN A 39 13.32 -4.38 -3.47
CA ASN A 39 12.78 -3.67 -4.62
C ASN A 39 13.45 -2.30 -4.83
N ARG A 40 14.49 -1.99 -4.04
CA ARG A 40 15.21 -0.71 -4.12
C ARG A 40 15.91 -0.59 -5.47
N ILE A 41 15.83 0.57 -6.09
CA ILE A 41 16.48 0.89 -7.36
C ILE A 41 17.27 2.19 -7.26
N CYS A 42 18.22 2.38 -8.16
CA CYS A 42 18.92 3.65 -8.31
C CYS A 42 18.09 4.63 -9.15
N ARG A 43 18.34 5.94 -9.02
CA ARG A 43 17.58 6.97 -9.76
C ARG A 43 17.81 6.90 -11.26
N GLU A 44 18.98 6.41 -11.66
CA GLU A 44 19.42 6.26 -13.04
C GLU A 44 18.68 5.12 -13.76
N ASP A 45 18.11 4.17 -13.00
CA ASP A 45 17.33 3.06 -13.54
C ASP A 45 15.86 3.41 -13.79
N LEU A 46 15.41 4.58 -13.33
CA LEU A 46 14.02 5.03 -13.45
C LEU A 46 13.61 5.29 -14.89
N LYS A 47 12.44 4.77 -15.26
CA LYS A 47 11.85 4.94 -16.59
C LYS A 47 10.45 5.52 -16.47
N PRO A 48 10.05 6.43 -17.39
CA PRO A 48 8.67 6.89 -17.45
C PRO A 48 7.68 5.70 -17.49
N GLY A 49 6.65 5.77 -16.67
CA GLY A 49 5.66 4.71 -16.47
C GLY A 49 6.00 3.73 -15.34
N ASP A 50 7.13 3.89 -14.65
CA ASP A 50 7.44 3.10 -13.46
C ASP A 50 6.50 3.45 -12.31
N HIS A 51 5.94 2.41 -11.69
CA HIS A 51 5.24 2.53 -10.41
C HIS A 51 6.28 2.44 -9.31
N ILE A 52 6.54 3.56 -8.65
CA ILE A 52 7.50 3.68 -7.58
C ILE A 52 6.80 3.82 -6.24
N TYR A 53 7.50 3.44 -5.18
CA TYR A 53 7.04 3.69 -3.83
C TYR A 53 8.20 3.99 -2.90
N SER A 54 7.86 4.59 -1.76
CA SER A 54 8.81 4.87 -0.71
C SER A 54 8.18 4.60 0.66
N TRP A 55 8.92 3.89 1.51
CA TRP A 55 8.45 3.57 2.86
C TRP A 55 8.43 4.83 3.74
N ARG A 56 7.38 4.95 4.55
CA ARG A 56 7.16 6.00 5.54
C ARG A 56 6.99 5.37 6.92
N TYR A 57 7.29 6.17 7.94
CA TYR A 57 7.07 5.86 9.36
C TYR A 57 7.49 4.43 9.73
N ALA A 58 8.80 4.18 9.83
CA ALA A 58 9.34 2.86 10.22
C ALA A 58 8.78 1.67 9.42
N TYR A 59 8.53 1.85 8.12
CA TYR A 59 8.08 0.82 7.17
C TYR A 59 6.65 0.30 7.37
N ILE A 60 5.76 1.06 8.03
CA ILE A 60 4.35 0.66 8.20
C ILE A 60 3.45 1.12 7.05
N TYR A 61 3.91 2.08 6.24
CA TYR A 61 3.17 2.64 5.12
C TYR A 61 4.12 2.81 3.93
N ALA A 62 3.65 2.49 2.73
CA ALA A 62 4.34 2.80 1.49
C ALA A 62 3.52 3.89 0.78
N HIS A 63 4.19 4.98 0.38
CA HIS A 63 3.58 5.98 -0.47
C HIS A 63 3.91 5.68 -1.92
N HIS A 64 2.91 5.65 -2.79
CA HIS A 64 2.99 5.15 -4.16
C HIS A 64 2.77 6.26 -5.19
N GLY A 65 3.40 6.13 -6.36
CA GLY A 65 3.26 7.08 -7.46
C GLY A 65 3.73 6.52 -8.79
N ILE A 66 3.39 7.22 -9.87
CA ILE A 66 3.84 6.93 -11.23
C ILE A 66 4.89 7.96 -11.62
N TYR A 67 6.11 7.49 -11.91
CA TYR A 67 7.17 8.33 -12.46
C TYR A 67 6.85 8.67 -13.92
N ILE A 68 6.85 9.96 -14.27
CA ILE A 68 6.48 10.42 -15.61
C ILE A 68 7.68 10.94 -16.43
N GLY A 69 8.89 10.86 -15.89
CA GLY A 69 10.11 11.43 -16.49
C GLY A 69 10.52 12.76 -15.86
N GLU A 70 11.73 13.22 -16.19
CA GLU A 70 12.28 14.51 -15.76
C GLU A 70 12.24 14.76 -14.24
N GLY A 71 12.36 13.70 -13.44
CA GLY A 71 12.31 13.83 -11.99
C GLY A 71 10.91 14.14 -11.44
N LYS A 72 9.84 13.94 -12.21
CA LYS A 72 8.45 14.20 -11.79
C LYS A 72 7.68 12.90 -11.51
N VAL A 73 6.80 12.97 -10.53
CA VAL A 73 5.96 11.85 -10.08
C VAL A 73 4.52 12.33 -9.94
N ILE A 74 3.58 11.60 -10.54
CA ILE A 74 2.14 11.78 -10.30
C ILE A 74 1.71 10.79 -9.22
N HIS A 75 1.04 11.28 -8.19
CA HIS A 75 0.65 10.47 -7.04
C HIS A 75 -0.64 10.98 -6.41
N PHE A 76 -1.32 10.11 -5.66
CA PHE A 76 -2.62 10.41 -5.08
C PHE A 76 -2.47 10.68 -3.57
N THR A 77 -2.95 11.83 -3.13
CA THR A 77 -2.86 12.34 -1.76
C THR A 77 -4.24 12.60 -1.15
N GLN A 78 -4.35 12.49 0.17
CA GLN A 78 -5.62 12.65 0.88
C GLN A 78 -6.09 14.11 0.90
N SER A 79 -7.38 14.35 0.66
CA SER A 79 -7.98 15.69 0.69
C SER A 79 -8.34 16.19 2.09
N GLN A 80 -8.19 17.50 2.34
CA GLN A 80 -8.54 18.13 3.63
C GLN A 80 -10.02 17.96 4.05
N GLY A 81 -10.91 17.66 3.10
CA GLY A 81 -12.35 17.46 3.33
C GLY A 81 -12.73 16.04 3.76
N GLY A 82 -11.82 15.07 3.65
CA GLY A 82 -12.00 13.70 4.12
C GLY A 82 -11.75 13.57 5.62
N ARG A 83 -12.41 14.40 6.44
CA ARG A 83 -12.62 14.10 7.86
C ARG A 83 -13.57 12.91 7.92
N GLU A 84 -13.04 11.69 7.84
CA GLU A 84 -13.65 10.65 8.65
C GLU A 84 -13.63 11.20 10.08
N ILE A 85 -14.83 11.33 10.66
CA ILE A 85 -15.08 11.86 11.99
C ILE A 85 -14.00 11.34 12.94
N GLY A 86 -13.27 12.28 13.53
CA GLY A 86 -11.95 12.04 14.11
C GLY A 86 -11.89 10.89 15.09
N THR A 87 -10.85 10.06 14.93
CA THR A 87 -10.18 9.45 16.08
C THR A 87 -8.94 10.24 16.50
N GLY A 88 -8.51 11.27 15.74
CA GLY A 88 -7.36 12.12 16.10
C GLY A 88 -6.07 11.32 16.28
N THR A 89 -5.89 10.24 15.49
CA THR A 89 -4.75 9.34 15.66
C THR A 89 -3.49 9.93 15.00
N VAL A 90 -2.33 9.54 15.51
CA VAL A 90 -1.01 9.91 14.99
C VAL A 90 -0.88 9.68 13.48
N LEU A 91 -1.61 8.71 12.91
CA LEU A 91 -1.62 8.36 11.49
C LEU A 91 -2.09 9.51 10.57
N ASP A 92 -3.06 10.33 10.99
CA ASP A 92 -3.50 11.49 10.19
C ASP A 92 -2.33 12.46 9.98
N ARG A 93 -1.59 12.76 11.05
CA ARG A 93 -0.40 13.63 10.99
C ARG A 93 0.73 13.05 10.12
N VAL A 94 0.77 11.72 9.96
CA VAL A 94 1.78 10.98 9.17
C VAL A 94 1.51 11.07 7.67
N ILE A 95 0.24 11.10 7.25
CA ILE A 95 -0.13 11.28 5.83
C ILE A 95 0.12 12.74 5.40
N PHE A 96 -0.24 13.69 6.28
CA PHE A 96 0.03 15.12 6.10
C PHE A 96 1.51 15.50 6.17
N SER A 97 2.40 14.65 6.72
CA SER A 97 3.84 14.92 6.78
C SER A 97 4.56 14.84 5.42
N SER A 98 3.87 14.36 4.37
CA SER A 98 4.31 14.53 2.98
C SER A 98 4.32 16.02 2.57
N SER A 99 3.57 16.84 3.30
CA SER A 99 3.64 18.30 3.32
C SER A 99 4.45 18.71 4.56
N SER A 100 5.69 18.27 4.66
CA SER A 100 6.58 18.74 5.72
C SER A 100 6.65 20.27 5.64
N SER A 101 6.42 20.94 6.77
CA SER A 101 6.40 22.39 6.88
C SER A 101 7.75 23.06 6.58
N GLU A 102 8.81 22.28 6.32
CA GLU A 102 10.10 22.75 5.81
C GLU A 102 10.27 22.56 4.29
N ALA A 103 9.40 21.80 3.63
CA ALA A 103 9.31 21.69 2.17
C ALA A 103 8.35 22.73 1.55
N SER A 104 8.05 23.81 2.29
CA SER A 104 7.18 24.90 1.81
C SER A 104 7.77 25.66 0.62
N ASN A 105 9.08 25.53 0.37
CA ASN A 105 9.80 26.25 -0.70
C ASN A 105 10.63 25.31 -1.59
N CYS A 106 10.10 24.16 -2.02
CA CYS A 106 10.76 23.41 -3.08
C CYS A 106 10.82 24.27 -4.35
N ALA A 107 12.02 24.56 -4.86
CA ALA A 107 12.18 25.40 -6.06
C ALA A 107 11.46 24.84 -7.29
N THR A 108 11.31 23.51 -7.37
CA THR A 108 10.63 22.83 -8.48
C THR A 108 9.11 22.79 -8.29
N CYS A 109 8.65 22.53 -7.07
CA CYS A 109 7.23 22.28 -6.82
C CYS A 109 6.47 23.55 -6.42
N GLY A 110 7.15 24.52 -5.82
CA GLY A 110 6.55 25.70 -5.17
C GLY A 110 5.83 25.34 -3.87
N ASP A 111 4.92 26.22 -3.44
CA ASP A 111 4.05 25.97 -2.29
C ASP A 111 3.09 24.80 -2.58
N GLN A 112 3.19 23.73 -1.78
CA GLN A 112 2.31 22.56 -1.89
C GLN A 112 1.08 22.67 -0.97
N SER A 113 0.92 23.77 -0.23
CA SER A 113 -0.22 24.01 0.66
C SER A 113 -1.53 23.87 -0.11
N GLY A 114 -2.34 22.86 0.23
CA GLY A 114 -3.69 22.70 -0.33
C GLY A 114 -3.81 21.86 -1.60
N ARG A 115 -2.75 21.18 -2.05
CA ARG A 115 -2.84 20.24 -3.18
C ARG A 115 -3.32 18.87 -2.73
N TYR A 116 -4.56 18.54 -3.09
CA TYR A 116 -5.27 17.33 -2.70
C TYR A 116 -5.70 16.51 -3.91
N GLY A 117 -5.88 15.21 -3.72
CA GLY A 117 -6.28 14.32 -4.81
C GLY A 117 -5.07 13.91 -5.64
N VAL A 118 -5.18 13.91 -6.97
CA VAL A 118 -4.07 13.52 -7.84
C VAL A 118 -3.20 14.74 -8.07
N ILE A 119 -1.93 14.66 -7.68
CA ILE A 119 -0.99 15.78 -7.74
C ILE A 119 0.30 15.36 -8.46
N SER A 120 1.07 16.35 -8.91
CA SER A 120 2.41 16.15 -9.48
C SER A 120 3.44 16.84 -8.61
N SER A 121 4.51 16.13 -8.27
CA SER A 121 5.64 16.64 -7.46
C SER A 121 6.97 16.19 -8.05
N CYS A 122 8.08 16.81 -7.61
CA CYS A 122 9.41 16.30 -7.89
C CYS A 122 9.68 15.03 -7.09
N LEU A 123 10.63 14.22 -7.57
CA LEU A 123 11.02 12.96 -6.96
C LEU A 123 11.47 13.14 -5.51
N ASP A 124 12.15 14.24 -5.18
CA ASP A 124 12.62 14.48 -3.81
C ASP A 124 11.46 14.75 -2.84
N CYS A 125 10.50 15.60 -3.23
CA CYS A 125 9.28 15.82 -2.47
C CYS A 125 8.46 14.53 -2.34
N PHE A 126 8.36 13.74 -3.42
CA PHE A 126 7.71 12.44 -3.36
C PHE A 126 8.39 11.52 -2.35
N LEU A 127 9.73 11.46 -2.33
CA LEU A 127 10.51 10.58 -1.47
C LEU A 127 10.56 11.02 0.00
N ALA A 128 10.48 12.32 0.30
CA ALA A 128 10.51 12.86 1.67
C ALA A 128 11.66 12.26 2.51
N ASP A 129 12.89 12.34 1.99
CA ASP A 129 14.12 11.73 2.54
C ASP A 129 14.12 10.20 2.65
N GLY A 130 13.08 9.55 2.13
CA GLY A 130 12.95 8.11 2.04
C GLY A 130 13.67 7.49 0.85
N GLU A 131 13.72 6.16 0.88
CA GLU A 131 14.38 5.36 -0.16
C GLU A 131 13.44 5.10 -1.35
N LEU A 132 14.01 4.96 -2.54
CA LEU A 132 13.30 4.69 -3.79
C LEU A 132 13.16 3.20 -4.05
N TYR A 133 11.93 2.73 -4.28
CA TYR A 133 11.63 1.35 -4.62
C TYR A 133 10.74 1.25 -5.86
N LEU A 134 10.93 0.18 -6.63
CA LEU A 134 10.11 -0.16 -7.80
C LEU A 134 9.07 -1.21 -7.43
N PHE A 135 7.80 -0.94 -7.74
CA PHE A 135 6.72 -1.91 -7.58
C PHE A 135 6.78 -2.96 -8.69
N GLN A 136 6.70 -4.24 -8.34
CA GLN A 136 6.87 -5.34 -9.29
C GLN A 136 5.52 -5.86 -9.82
N TYR A 137 5.42 -6.01 -11.14
CA TYR A 137 4.27 -6.59 -11.83
C TYR A 137 4.59 -7.96 -12.40
N ALA A 138 3.56 -8.76 -12.71
CA ALA A 138 3.67 -10.09 -13.29
C ALA A 138 4.59 -11.03 -12.48
N VAL A 139 4.61 -10.89 -11.15
CA VAL A 139 5.40 -11.79 -10.31
C VAL A 139 4.73 -13.16 -10.21
N SER A 140 5.53 -14.21 -10.00
CA SER A 140 4.97 -15.54 -9.76
C SER A 140 4.23 -15.57 -8.41
N PRO A 141 3.19 -16.41 -8.24
CA PRO A 141 2.49 -16.57 -6.96
C PRO A 141 3.44 -16.92 -5.80
N ALA A 142 4.49 -17.70 -6.07
CA ALA A 142 5.51 -18.03 -5.08
C ALA A 142 6.29 -16.78 -4.62
N LEU A 143 6.71 -15.91 -5.55
CA LEU A 143 7.40 -14.67 -5.20
C LEU A 143 6.48 -13.68 -4.48
N PHE A 144 5.21 -13.60 -4.92
CA PHE A 144 4.19 -12.78 -4.28
C PHE A 144 3.96 -13.17 -2.81
N LEU A 145 3.87 -14.48 -2.52
CA LEU A 145 3.69 -15.00 -1.17
C LEU A 145 4.98 -14.95 -0.32
N ALA A 146 6.16 -14.99 -0.95
CA ALA A 146 7.44 -14.85 -0.26
C ALA A 146 7.68 -13.41 0.26
N LYS A 147 7.00 -12.39 -0.28
CA LYS A 147 7.11 -11.01 0.19
C LYS A 147 6.16 -10.79 1.39
N PRO A 148 6.69 -10.56 2.61
CA PRO A 148 5.86 -10.50 3.81
C PRO A 148 4.99 -9.24 3.90
N ARG A 149 5.31 -8.17 3.16
CA ARG A 149 4.59 -6.88 3.20
C ARG A 149 3.81 -6.63 1.91
N GLY A 150 2.55 -6.19 2.04
CA GLY A 150 1.73 -5.71 0.92
C GLY A 150 2.33 -4.43 0.30
N GLY A 151 1.76 -3.94 -0.81
CA GLY A 151 2.23 -2.69 -1.40
C GLY A 151 3.61 -2.76 -2.06
N THR A 152 4.04 -3.93 -2.54
CA THR A 152 5.39 -4.07 -3.16
C THR A 152 5.39 -4.79 -4.50
N CYS A 153 4.40 -5.65 -4.74
CA CYS A 153 4.28 -6.41 -5.97
C CYS A 153 2.84 -6.90 -6.19
N THR A 154 2.54 -7.30 -7.43
CA THR A 154 1.29 -7.93 -7.83
C THR A 154 1.51 -9.00 -8.90
N ILE A 155 0.62 -9.99 -8.97
CA ILE A 155 0.61 -11.01 -10.02
C ILE A 155 0.05 -10.43 -11.33
N ALA A 156 -0.71 -9.33 -11.27
CA ALA A 156 -1.22 -8.66 -12.47
C ALA A 156 -0.09 -8.16 -13.39
N ALA A 157 -0.31 -8.25 -14.70
CA ALA A 157 0.57 -7.65 -15.69
C ALA A 157 0.31 -6.14 -15.80
N SER A 158 1.37 -5.38 -16.09
CA SER A 158 1.24 -3.97 -16.46
C SER A 158 0.83 -3.85 -17.92
N ASP A 159 0.03 -2.84 -18.22
CA ASP A 159 -0.19 -2.34 -19.57
C ASP A 159 1.06 -1.63 -20.12
N PRO A 160 1.11 -1.36 -21.45
CA PRO A 160 2.19 -0.60 -22.08
C PRO A 160 2.37 0.79 -21.48
N THR A 161 3.62 1.28 -21.47
CA THR A 161 3.98 2.59 -20.91
C THR A 161 3.13 3.75 -21.42
N SER A 162 2.74 3.75 -22.70
CA SER A 162 1.87 4.78 -23.28
C SER A 162 0.52 4.87 -22.57
N GLU A 163 -0.12 3.73 -22.31
CA GLU A 163 -1.40 3.65 -21.58
C GLU A 163 -1.24 4.09 -20.12
N VAL A 164 -0.12 3.70 -19.50
CA VAL A 164 0.18 4.09 -18.11
C VAL A 164 0.31 5.60 -17.98
N LEU A 165 1.10 6.22 -18.86
CA LEU A 165 1.33 7.67 -18.85
C LEU A 165 0.06 8.43 -19.23
N HIS A 166 -0.74 7.91 -20.17
CA HIS A 166 -2.05 8.46 -20.52
C HIS A 166 -2.96 8.51 -19.30
N ARG A 167 -3.16 7.38 -18.62
CA ARG A 167 -3.99 7.31 -17.42
C ARG A 167 -3.51 8.24 -16.30
N ALA A 168 -2.22 8.20 -15.99
CA ALA A 168 -1.67 9.05 -14.92
C ALA A 168 -1.85 10.55 -15.24
N SER A 169 -1.58 10.96 -16.48
CA SER A 169 -1.74 12.35 -16.91
C SER A 169 -3.20 12.77 -16.97
N PHE A 170 -4.09 11.90 -17.44
CA PHE A 170 -5.53 12.17 -17.50
C PHE A 170 -6.11 12.37 -16.09
N LEU A 171 -5.73 11.51 -15.15
CA LEU A 171 -6.20 11.60 -13.76
C LEU A 171 -5.60 12.77 -12.99
N LEU A 172 -4.42 13.26 -13.36
CA LEU A 172 -3.88 14.51 -12.80
C LEU A 172 -4.79 15.71 -13.07
N HIS A 173 -5.45 15.74 -14.23
CA HIS A 173 -6.33 16.85 -14.62
C HIS A 173 -7.77 16.65 -14.15
N ASN A 174 -8.22 15.40 -14.04
CA ASN A 174 -9.63 15.07 -13.80
C ASN A 174 -9.92 14.49 -12.40
N GLY A 175 -8.88 14.13 -11.65
CA GLY A 175 -9.00 13.47 -10.35
C GLY A 175 -9.26 11.97 -10.44
N PHE A 176 -9.13 11.27 -9.31
CA PHE A 176 -9.30 9.82 -9.17
C PHE A 176 -10.29 9.48 -8.04
N GLY A 177 -11.37 10.28 -7.95
CA GLY A 177 -12.35 10.18 -6.86
C GLY A 177 -11.84 10.67 -5.51
N VAL A 178 -12.54 10.30 -4.43
CA VAL A 178 -12.20 10.68 -3.05
C VAL A 178 -11.20 9.69 -2.47
N TYR A 179 -10.14 10.21 -1.86
CA TYR A 179 -9.11 9.39 -1.22
C TYR A 179 -9.64 8.72 0.04
N HIS A 180 -9.44 7.39 0.15
CA HIS A 180 -9.73 6.60 1.34
C HIS A 180 -8.52 5.74 1.70
N LEU A 181 -7.96 5.91 2.90
CA LEU A 181 -6.72 5.25 3.35
C LEU A 181 -6.71 3.72 3.17
N PHE A 182 -7.88 3.09 3.31
CA PHE A 182 -8.04 1.63 3.27
C PHE A 182 -8.80 1.12 2.03
N LYS A 183 -9.15 1.98 1.07
CA LYS A 183 -10.00 1.59 -0.08
C LYS A 183 -9.65 2.23 -1.43
N ASN A 184 -9.27 3.50 -1.43
CA ASN A 184 -8.91 4.26 -2.63
C ASN A 184 -7.72 5.15 -2.27
N ASN A 185 -6.55 4.54 -2.13
CA ASN A 185 -5.33 5.21 -1.69
C ASN A 185 -4.31 5.33 -2.84
N CYS A 186 -3.09 5.78 -2.52
CA CYS A 186 -2.03 5.93 -3.52
C CYS A 186 -1.65 4.61 -4.24
N GLU A 187 -1.77 3.46 -3.57
CA GLU A 187 -1.51 2.14 -4.16
C GLU A 187 -2.58 1.81 -5.21
N ASP A 188 -3.86 2.01 -4.88
CA ASP A 188 -4.99 1.77 -5.81
C ASP A 188 -4.87 2.66 -7.06
N PHE A 189 -4.54 3.93 -6.87
CA PHE A 189 -4.27 4.86 -7.97
C PHE A 189 -3.16 4.35 -8.89
N ALA A 190 -2.01 3.97 -8.32
CA ALA A 190 -0.87 3.53 -9.11
C ALA A 190 -1.13 2.18 -9.79
N ILE A 191 -1.82 1.24 -9.12
CA ILE A 191 -2.25 -0.03 -9.70
C ILE A 191 -3.22 0.21 -10.86
N TYR A 192 -4.21 1.10 -10.70
CA TYR A 192 -5.12 1.46 -11.79
C TYR A 192 -4.36 2.08 -12.97
N CYS A 193 -3.45 3.02 -12.71
CA CYS A 193 -2.63 3.60 -13.78
C CYS A 193 -1.82 2.52 -14.51
N LYS A 194 -1.35 1.47 -13.83
CA LYS A 194 -0.57 0.39 -14.43
C LYS A 194 -1.39 -0.67 -15.15
N THR A 195 -2.62 -0.93 -14.73
CA THR A 195 -3.39 -2.12 -15.17
C THR A 195 -4.74 -1.79 -15.83
N GLY A 196 -5.28 -0.60 -15.56
CA GLY A 196 -6.65 -0.21 -15.89
C GLY A 196 -7.71 -0.97 -15.09
N LEU A 197 -7.31 -1.77 -14.10
CA LEU A 197 -8.22 -2.59 -13.31
C LEU A 197 -8.75 -1.79 -12.12
N LEU A 198 -10.07 -1.80 -11.95
CA LEU A 198 -10.75 -1.29 -10.78
C LEU A 198 -11.52 -2.42 -10.11
N VAL A 199 -11.56 -2.35 -8.79
CA VAL A 199 -12.41 -3.23 -7.98
C VAL A 199 -13.84 -2.72 -8.07
N ILE A 200 -14.72 -3.49 -8.70
CA ILE A 200 -16.14 -3.15 -8.76
C ILE A 200 -16.84 -3.70 -7.53
N THR A 201 -16.94 -2.87 -6.50
CA THR A 201 -18.00 -3.05 -5.50
C THR A 201 -19.28 -2.49 -6.10
N ARG A 202 -20.10 -3.33 -6.75
CA ARG A 202 -21.37 -2.88 -7.36
C ARG A 202 -22.16 -2.00 -6.38
N ILE A 203 -22.40 -0.76 -6.81
CA ILE A 203 -23.28 0.21 -6.16
C ILE A 203 -24.71 -0.37 -6.14
N SER A 204 -25.34 -0.34 -4.96
CA SER A 204 -26.76 -0.61 -4.69
C SER A 204 -27.33 -2.01 -5.00
N VAL A 205 -27.00 -3.01 -4.17
CA VAL A 205 -28.03 -3.91 -3.63
C VAL A 205 -27.72 -4.12 -2.14
N GLY A 206 -28.56 -3.58 -1.26
CA GLY A 206 -28.38 -3.72 0.18
C GLY A 206 -28.35 -5.18 0.62
N ARG A 207 -27.39 -5.54 1.46
CA ARG A 207 -27.49 -6.53 2.56
C ARG A 207 -26.13 -6.72 3.23
N SER A 208 -26.04 -6.29 4.48
CA SER A 208 -25.26 -6.91 5.58
C SER A 208 -24.25 -8.00 5.18
N GLY A 209 -23.03 -7.63 4.78
CA GLY A 209 -21.95 -8.57 4.46
C GLY A 209 -20.74 -8.52 5.40
N GLN A 210 -20.61 -7.47 6.21
CA GLN A 210 -19.42 -7.27 7.06
C GLN A 210 -19.38 -8.15 8.31
N ALA A 211 -20.53 -8.66 8.76
CA ALA A 211 -20.59 -9.60 9.87
C ALA A 211 -20.48 -11.07 9.41
N THR A 212 -20.88 -11.39 8.18
CA THR A 212 -21.04 -12.77 7.73
C THR A 212 -19.72 -13.41 7.28
N SER A 213 -18.75 -12.65 6.78
CA SER A 213 -17.46 -13.20 6.33
C SER A 213 -16.56 -13.63 7.48
N PHE A 214 -16.44 -12.81 8.55
CA PHE A 214 -15.69 -13.18 9.76
C PHE A 214 -16.36 -14.32 10.52
N LEU A 215 -17.70 -14.30 10.65
CA LEU A 215 -18.44 -15.42 11.24
C LEU A 215 -18.35 -16.68 10.38
N ALA A 216 -18.41 -16.60 9.05
CA ALA A 216 -18.29 -17.79 8.18
C ALA A 216 -16.87 -18.39 8.20
N ALA A 217 -15.82 -17.57 8.22
CA ALA A 217 -14.45 -18.03 8.35
C ALA A 217 -14.20 -18.67 9.73
N ALA A 218 -14.69 -18.04 10.81
CA ALA A 218 -14.64 -18.62 12.15
C ALA A 218 -15.45 -19.93 12.25
N SER A 219 -16.63 -20.00 11.63
CA SER A 219 -17.48 -21.18 11.61
C SER A 219 -16.87 -22.34 10.82
N ALA A 220 -16.21 -22.06 9.69
CA ALA A 220 -15.51 -23.05 8.88
C ALA A 220 -14.29 -23.65 9.60
N ILE A 221 -13.63 -22.88 10.48
CA ILE A 221 -12.55 -23.40 11.34
C ILE A 221 -13.12 -24.37 12.39
N VAL A 222 -14.30 -24.09 12.93
CA VAL A 222 -14.94 -24.93 13.97
C VAL A 222 -15.48 -26.26 13.40
N SER A 223 -15.90 -26.28 12.14
CA SER A 223 -16.51 -27.44 11.47
C SER A 223 -15.54 -28.28 10.62
N SER A 224 -14.28 -27.87 10.48
CA SER A 224 -13.28 -28.56 9.65
C SER A 224 -12.24 -29.33 10.49
N PRO A 225 -11.50 -30.29 9.89
CA PRO A 225 -10.36 -30.97 10.53
C PRO A 225 -9.27 -30.01 11.05
N LEU A 226 -9.28 -28.76 10.59
CA LEU A 226 -8.39 -27.68 10.99
C LEU A 226 -8.47 -27.37 12.49
N ARG A 227 -9.60 -27.66 13.15
CA ARG A 227 -9.78 -27.52 14.59
C ARG A 227 -8.71 -28.26 15.41
N TYR A 228 -8.30 -29.45 14.97
CA TYR A 228 -7.25 -30.21 15.67
C TYR A 228 -5.87 -29.56 15.54
N LEU A 229 -5.58 -28.92 14.40
CA LEU A 229 -4.34 -28.19 14.19
C LEU A 229 -4.30 -26.91 15.03
N THR A 230 -5.44 -26.27 15.31
CA THR A 230 -5.48 -25.05 16.16
C THR A 230 -5.25 -25.29 17.65
N THR A 231 -5.13 -26.55 18.11
CA THR A 231 -4.98 -26.89 19.54
C THR A 231 -3.58 -26.65 20.11
N SER A 232 -2.57 -26.49 19.25
CA SER A 232 -1.19 -26.19 19.63
C SER A 232 -0.78 -24.81 19.11
N PHE A 233 0.17 -24.15 19.78
CA PHE A 233 0.66 -22.83 19.36
C PHE A 233 1.24 -22.86 17.93
N SER A 234 2.00 -23.91 17.59
CA SER A 234 2.58 -24.09 16.26
C SER A 234 1.51 -24.32 15.19
N GLY A 235 0.50 -25.15 15.48
CA GLY A 235 -0.57 -25.41 14.53
C GLY A 235 -1.53 -24.21 14.36
N LEU A 236 -1.79 -23.43 15.41
CA LEU A 236 -2.51 -22.16 15.30
C LEU A 236 -1.74 -21.15 14.44
N ALA A 237 -0.42 -21.04 14.63
CA ALA A 237 0.44 -20.18 13.81
C ALA A 237 0.46 -20.62 12.34
N ALA A 238 0.55 -21.93 12.07
CA ALA A 238 0.53 -22.48 10.71
C ALA A 238 -0.81 -22.23 10.01
N VAL A 239 -1.94 -22.42 10.70
CA VAL A 239 -3.27 -22.12 10.17
C VAL A 239 -3.43 -20.62 9.90
N GLY A 240 -3.03 -19.77 10.85
CA GLY A 240 -3.08 -18.32 10.70
C GLY A 240 -2.24 -17.84 9.51
N TYR A 241 -1.02 -18.34 9.36
CA TYR A 241 -0.16 -18.02 8.24
C TYR A 241 -0.72 -18.54 6.91
N GLY A 242 -1.25 -19.77 6.88
CA GLY A 242 -1.90 -20.33 5.69
C GLY A 242 -3.12 -19.52 5.25
N MET A 243 -3.96 -19.10 6.20
CA MET A 243 -5.11 -18.22 5.94
C MET A 243 -4.66 -16.85 5.44
N TYR A 244 -3.61 -16.28 6.02
CA TYR A 244 -3.03 -15.03 5.55
C TYR A 244 -2.52 -15.15 4.11
N CYS A 245 -1.74 -16.18 3.79
CA CYS A 245 -1.24 -16.43 2.43
C CYS A 245 -2.39 -16.61 1.44
N PHE A 246 -3.41 -17.40 1.78
CA PHE A 246 -4.57 -17.59 0.93
C PHE A 246 -5.33 -16.28 0.71
N SER A 247 -5.66 -15.56 1.79
CA SER A 247 -6.36 -14.27 1.74
C SER A 247 -5.59 -13.25 0.90
N ARG A 248 -4.27 -13.18 1.07
CA ARG A 248 -3.39 -12.30 0.29
C ARG A 248 -3.40 -12.66 -1.19
N LEU A 249 -3.31 -13.95 -1.52
CA LEU A 249 -3.34 -14.42 -2.91
C LEU A 249 -4.66 -14.09 -3.60
N VAL A 250 -5.81 -14.39 -2.98
CA VAL A 250 -7.12 -14.18 -3.61
C VAL A 250 -7.53 -12.71 -3.67
N SER A 251 -6.89 -11.84 -2.87
CA SER A 251 -7.14 -10.40 -2.87
C SER A 251 -6.28 -9.64 -3.90
N ASP A 252 -5.25 -10.27 -4.47
CA ASP A 252 -4.41 -9.66 -5.49
C ASP A 252 -5.25 -9.26 -6.72
N ILE A 253 -4.98 -8.07 -7.27
CA ILE A 253 -5.73 -7.52 -8.41
C ILE A 253 -5.64 -8.42 -9.65
N GLY A 254 -4.58 -9.23 -9.79
CA GLY A 254 -4.40 -10.19 -10.87
C GLY A 254 -5.09 -11.54 -10.65
N VAL A 255 -5.65 -11.81 -9.48
CA VAL A 255 -6.27 -13.10 -9.11
C VAL A 255 -7.76 -12.95 -8.80
N ARG A 256 -8.15 -11.85 -8.18
CA ARG A 256 -9.54 -11.59 -7.78
C ARG A 256 -10.48 -11.52 -9.00
N ARG A 257 -11.75 -11.84 -8.78
CA ARG A 257 -12.76 -11.96 -9.85
C ARG A 257 -13.69 -10.76 -9.97
N ASP A 258 -13.65 -9.86 -9.00
CA ASP A 258 -14.49 -8.66 -8.88
C ASP A 258 -13.74 -7.40 -9.36
N VAL A 259 -12.89 -7.56 -10.37
CA VAL A 259 -12.23 -6.46 -11.06
C VAL A 259 -12.71 -6.33 -12.49
N GLU A 260 -12.77 -5.10 -12.97
CA GLU A 260 -13.07 -4.79 -14.37
C GLU A 260 -12.02 -3.84 -14.92
N LYS A 261 -11.68 -4.04 -16.19
CA LYS A 261 -10.80 -3.12 -16.91
C LYS A 261 -11.62 -1.95 -17.42
N VAL A 262 -11.37 -0.77 -16.87
CA VAL A 262 -12.16 0.44 -17.14
C VAL A 262 -11.27 1.50 -17.79
N ALA A 263 -11.69 2.00 -18.96
CA ALA A 263 -11.04 3.12 -19.63
C ALA A 263 -11.11 4.38 -18.74
N VAL A 264 -10.06 5.20 -18.77
CA VAL A 264 -9.91 6.33 -17.83
C VAL A 264 -10.95 7.43 -18.06
N GLU A 265 -11.37 7.60 -19.31
CA GLU A 265 -12.43 8.52 -19.71
C GLU A 265 -13.77 8.10 -19.08
N MET A 266 -14.07 6.80 -19.11
CA MET A 266 -15.31 6.26 -18.52
C MET A 266 -15.32 6.38 -16.99
N LEU A 267 -14.17 6.18 -16.36
CA LEU A 267 -14.02 6.35 -14.90
C LEU A 267 -14.39 7.77 -14.48
N VAL A 268 -13.86 8.77 -15.18
CA VAL A 268 -14.11 10.19 -14.87
C VAL A 268 -15.54 10.57 -15.22
N SER A 269 -16.07 10.17 -16.38
CA SER A 269 -17.47 10.47 -16.77
C SER A 269 -18.49 9.89 -15.78
N ALA A 270 -18.27 8.68 -15.28
CA ALA A 270 -19.12 8.08 -14.26
C ALA A 270 -19.10 8.86 -12.93
N SER A 271 -17.94 9.40 -12.55
CA SER A 271 -17.80 10.20 -11.33
C SER A 271 -18.47 11.59 -11.42
N ALA A 272 -18.50 12.19 -12.61
CA ALA A 272 -19.18 13.46 -12.87
C ALA A 272 -20.70 13.31 -12.86
N GLY A 273 -21.24 12.22 -13.43
CA GLY A 273 -22.69 11.97 -13.48
C GLY A 273 -23.35 11.67 -12.13
N CYS A 274 -22.59 11.24 -11.11
CA CYS A 274 -23.10 11.02 -9.76
C CYS A 274 -23.19 12.31 -8.89
N GLN A 275 -22.72 13.46 -9.39
CA GLN A 275 -22.80 14.74 -8.67
C GLN A 275 -24.02 15.60 -9.05
N GLU A 276 -24.80 15.19 -10.06
CA GLU A 276 -25.95 15.95 -10.57
C GLU A 276 -27.34 15.37 -10.20
N THR A 277 -27.43 14.48 -9.20
CA THR A 277 -28.72 13.96 -8.69
C THR A 277 -28.93 14.20 -7.21
#